data_AF-Q24XW6-F1
#
_entry.id   AF-Q24XW6-F1
#
_cell.length_a   1.000
_cell.length_b   1.000
_cell.length_c   1.000
_cell.angle_alpha   90.00
_cell.angle_beta   90.00
_cell.angle_gamma   90.00
#
_symmetry.space_group_name_H-M   'P 1'
#
loop_
_entity.id
_entity.type
_entity.pdbx_description
1 polymer ?
#
loop_
_entity_poly.entity_id
_entity_poly.type
_entity_poly.pdbx_seq_one_letter_code
_entity_poly.pdbx_strand_id
1 'polypeptide(L)'
;MNIKKILAGITGIGLIVLLLLFVNAWVGNPVSNLLAKQAAQKYIDVNYSNLDLEIQSSNYNFKFDAYLVFVQSSLSEDTAFSIYTDSYGKVLRDDYEYEVANNFTTYRRLDAEMREIAKKLIGSRLDYDFDYISFQFTKEDHDLMKLERDMKLDISHPPLPLVADVVLYSEDLSYSKVAEVAKALEAILKEESIPVSQYSVRLLPLANKPAKEDQAAPWVNSLSLSDFPAEHMAEDNLPQVMEQFEADRVAELNAKDKK
;
A
#
# COMPACT_ATOMS: atom_id res chain seq x y z
N MET A 1 26.57 -50.63 -26.19
CA MET A 1 26.07 -49.58 -25.26
C MET A 1 24.70 -50.01 -24.76
N ASN A 2 24.45 -49.96 -23.45
CA ASN A 2 23.24 -50.57 -22.86
C ASN A 2 22.02 -49.67 -23.14
N ILE A 3 20.99 -50.17 -23.83
CA ILE A 3 19.80 -49.40 -24.27
C ILE A 3 19.17 -48.61 -23.11
N LYS A 4 19.16 -49.16 -21.90
CA LYS A 4 18.66 -48.48 -20.70
C LYS A 4 19.45 -47.22 -20.34
N LYS A 5 20.76 -47.21 -20.58
CA LYS A 5 21.63 -46.03 -20.35
C LYS A 5 21.40 -44.94 -21.40
N ILE A 6 21.12 -45.33 -22.64
CA ILE A 6 20.77 -44.38 -23.73
C ILE A 6 19.42 -43.73 -23.43
N LEU A 7 18.43 -44.52 -23.07
CA LEU A 7 17.09 -44.03 -22.73
C LEU A 7 17.13 -43.09 -21.52
N ALA A 8 17.87 -43.45 -20.46
CA ALA A 8 18.07 -42.58 -19.30
C ALA A 8 18.75 -41.25 -19.68
N GLY A 9 19.74 -41.27 -20.57
CA GLY A 9 20.40 -40.07 -21.09
C GLY A 9 19.45 -39.16 -21.87
N ILE A 10 18.63 -39.72 -22.77
CA ILE A 10 17.63 -38.96 -23.53
C ILE A 10 16.58 -38.35 -22.59
N THR A 11 16.06 -39.13 -21.64
CA THR A 11 15.10 -38.64 -20.65
C THR A 11 15.71 -37.52 -19.80
N GLY A 12 16.97 -37.66 -19.37
CA GLY A 12 17.69 -36.62 -18.62
C GLY A 12 17.82 -35.32 -19.41
N ILE A 13 18.19 -35.39 -20.68
CA ILE A 13 18.27 -34.21 -21.56
C ILE A 13 16.88 -33.60 -21.77
N GLY A 14 15.85 -34.42 -22.00
CA GLY A 14 14.47 -33.96 -22.16
C GLY A 14 13.97 -33.19 -20.93
N LEU A 15 14.27 -33.68 -19.72
CA LEU A 15 13.93 -33.00 -18.47
C LEU A 15 14.67 -31.67 -18.33
N ILE A 16 15.96 -31.60 -18.70
CA ILE A 16 16.72 -30.34 -18.67
C ILE A 16 16.12 -29.32 -19.63
N VAL A 17 15.77 -29.73 -20.86
CA VAL A 17 15.13 -28.83 -21.85
C VAL A 17 13.78 -28.33 -21.34
N LEU A 18 12.96 -29.22 -20.76
CA LEU A 18 11.66 -28.84 -20.20
C LEU A 18 11.80 -27.86 -19.03
N LEU A 19 12.78 -28.07 -18.15
CA LEU A 19 13.10 -27.15 -17.07
C LEU A 19 13.54 -25.78 -17.59
N LEU A 20 14.38 -25.73 -18.63
CA LEU A 20 14.79 -24.46 -19.25
C LEU A 20 13.61 -23.70 -19.88
N LEU A 21 12.70 -24.42 -20.55
CA LEU A 21 11.47 -23.82 -21.09
C LEU A 21 10.59 -23.28 -19.97
N PHE A 22 10.46 -24.01 -18.86
CA PHE A 22 9.69 -23.58 -17.71
C PHE A 22 10.28 -22.33 -17.03
N VAL A 23 11.60 -22.33 -16.79
CA VAL A 23 12.31 -21.16 -16.23
C VAL A 23 12.15 -19.95 -17.14
N ASN A 24 12.29 -20.14 -18.45
CA ASN A 24 12.09 -19.07 -19.42
C ASN A 24 10.65 -18.52 -19.42
N ALA A 25 9.64 -19.40 -19.35
CA ALA A 25 8.24 -18.99 -19.29
C ALA A 25 7.89 -18.28 -17.97
N TRP A 26 8.67 -18.50 -16.91
CA TRP A 26 8.42 -17.91 -15.59
C TRP A 26 9.21 -16.62 -15.33
N VAL A 27 10.46 -16.55 -15.80
CA VAL A 27 11.42 -15.46 -15.51
C VAL A 27 11.67 -14.57 -16.74
N GLY A 28 11.21 -15.00 -17.92
CA GLY A 28 11.54 -14.39 -19.20
C GLY A 28 12.91 -14.82 -19.73
N ASN A 29 13.25 -14.39 -20.95
CA ASN A 29 14.59 -14.54 -21.52
C ASN A 29 15.32 -13.19 -21.61
N PRO A 30 16.65 -13.18 -21.47
CA PRO A 30 17.45 -11.96 -21.57
C PRO A 30 17.34 -11.21 -22.90
N VAL A 31 17.11 -11.93 -24.02
CA VAL A 31 17.01 -11.29 -25.35
C VAL A 31 15.72 -10.48 -25.44
N SER A 32 14.59 -11.04 -25.06
CA SER A 32 13.32 -10.33 -24.98
C SER A 32 13.35 -9.19 -23.97
N ASN A 33 14.06 -9.32 -22.85
CA ASN A 33 14.26 -8.21 -21.91
C ASN A 33 15.02 -7.04 -22.57
N LEU A 34 16.07 -7.34 -23.34
CA LEU A 34 16.80 -6.32 -24.10
C LEU A 34 15.90 -5.63 -25.14
N LEU A 35 15.09 -6.40 -25.87
CA LEU A 35 14.11 -5.86 -26.82
C LEU A 35 13.08 -4.97 -26.12
N ALA A 36 12.59 -5.40 -24.96
CA ALA A 36 11.67 -4.63 -24.12
C ALA A 36 12.25 -3.28 -23.71
N LYS A 37 13.50 -3.26 -23.23
CA LYS A 37 14.20 -2.01 -22.87
C LYS A 37 14.37 -1.07 -24.06
N GLN A 38 14.78 -1.60 -25.22
CA GLN A 38 14.93 -0.78 -26.44
C GLN A 38 13.59 -0.22 -26.91
N ALA A 39 12.53 -1.02 -26.85
CA ALA A 39 11.18 -0.59 -27.21
C ALA A 39 10.66 0.49 -26.27
N ALA A 40 10.83 0.31 -24.96
CA ALA A 40 10.46 1.27 -23.93
C ALA A 40 11.24 2.59 -24.10
N GLN A 41 12.56 2.54 -24.34
CA GLN A 41 13.35 3.75 -24.57
C GLN A 41 12.83 4.53 -25.78
N LYS A 42 12.60 3.85 -26.92
CA LYS A 42 12.02 4.50 -28.10
C LYS A 42 10.64 5.09 -27.82
N TYR A 43 9.84 4.42 -27.01
CA TYR A 43 8.50 4.89 -26.63
C TYR A 43 8.56 6.15 -25.75
N ILE A 44 9.49 6.19 -24.80
CA ILE A 44 9.79 7.38 -23.98
C ILE A 44 10.21 8.54 -24.87
N ASP A 45 11.18 8.33 -25.76
CA ASP A 45 11.72 9.38 -26.63
C ASP A 45 10.63 10.03 -27.51
N VAL A 46 9.58 9.28 -27.84
CA VAL A 46 8.46 9.76 -28.67
C VAL A 46 7.35 10.42 -27.85
N ASN A 47 6.94 9.82 -26.72
CA ASN A 47 5.72 10.22 -26.00
C ASN A 47 5.99 11.06 -24.76
N TYR A 48 7.19 10.96 -24.19
CA TYR A 48 7.53 11.51 -22.87
C TYR A 48 8.90 12.21 -22.88
N SER A 49 9.30 12.77 -24.03
CA SER A 49 10.61 13.41 -24.23
C SER A 49 10.86 14.63 -23.34
N ASN A 50 9.81 15.17 -22.72
CA ASN A 50 9.87 16.30 -21.80
C ASN A 50 9.98 15.90 -20.32
N LEU A 51 9.99 14.60 -19.99
CA LEU A 51 10.00 14.11 -18.62
C LEU A 51 11.36 13.60 -18.15
N ASP A 52 12.38 13.58 -19.03
CA ASP A 52 13.74 13.12 -18.72
C ASP A 52 13.75 11.73 -18.04
N LEU A 53 12.93 10.80 -18.55
CA LEU A 53 12.76 9.47 -17.96
C LEU A 53 13.95 8.55 -18.25
N GLU A 54 14.36 7.80 -17.23
CA GLU A 54 15.38 6.77 -17.32
C GLU A 54 14.79 5.39 -16.99
N ILE A 55 15.28 4.35 -17.66
CA ILE A 55 14.92 2.97 -17.35
C ILE A 55 15.64 2.55 -16.07
N GLN A 56 14.88 2.35 -14.99
CA GLN A 56 15.40 1.92 -13.70
C GLN A 56 15.51 0.39 -13.63
N SER A 57 14.52 -0.34 -14.15
CA SER A 57 14.55 -1.80 -14.20
C SER A 57 13.66 -2.37 -15.31
N SER A 58 13.82 -3.66 -15.62
CA SER A 58 12.95 -4.39 -16.54
C SER A 58 12.84 -5.83 -16.09
N ASN A 59 11.63 -6.29 -15.81
CA ASN A 59 11.37 -7.63 -15.30
C ASN A 59 10.19 -8.26 -16.04
N TYR A 60 10.28 -9.55 -16.33
CA TYR A 60 9.15 -10.29 -16.89
C TYR A 60 8.11 -10.58 -15.81
N ASN A 61 6.84 -10.41 -16.15
CA ASN A 61 5.71 -10.77 -15.30
C ASN A 61 4.82 -11.77 -16.03
N PHE A 62 4.90 -13.03 -15.60
CA PHE A 62 4.14 -14.13 -16.19
C PHE A 62 2.62 -13.93 -16.11
N LYS A 63 2.10 -13.18 -15.13
CA LYS A 63 0.65 -12.93 -15.00
C LYS A 63 0.13 -12.04 -16.11
N PHE A 64 0.98 -11.17 -16.64
CA PHE A 64 0.65 -10.24 -17.71
C PHE A 64 1.20 -10.67 -19.07
N ASP A 65 1.96 -11.77 -19.13
CA ASP A 65 2.71 -12.21 -20.31
C ASP A 65 3.51 -11.05 -20.95
N ALA A 66 4.14 -10.24 -20.10
CA ALA A 66 4.77 -8.98 -20.49
C ALA A 66 6.03 -8.69 -19.68
N TYR A 67 6.96 -7.96 -20.30
CA TYR A 67 8.02 -7.26 -19.58
C TYR A 67 7.49 -5.94 -19.07
N LEU A 68 7.70 -5.69 -17.79
CA LEU A 68 7.40 -4.45 -17.10
C LEU A 68 8.72 -3.67 -17.03
N VAL A 69 8.84 -2.64 -17.86
CA VAL A 69 9.97 -1.72 -17.86
C VAL A 69 9.61 -0.56 -16.95
N PHE A 70 10.21 -0.52 -15.77
CA PHE A 70 10.01 0.54 -14.79
C PHE A 70 10.88 1.74 -15.14
N VAL A 71 10.25 2.90 -15.26
CA VAL A 71 10.87 4.15 -15.69
C VAL A 71 10.59 5.25 -14.68
N GLN A 72 11.53 6.17 -14.53
CA GLN A 72 11.44 7.28 -13.59
C GLN A 72 12.42 8.38 -14.02
N SER A 73 12.04 9.65 -13.85
CA SER A 73 12.95 10.78 -13.98
C SER A 73 13.94 10.82 -12.83
N SER A 74 15.20 11.12 -13.11
CA SER A 74 16.20 11.38 -12.07
C SER A 74 15.94 12.69 -11.32
N LEU A 75 15.03 13.54 -11.83
CA LEU A 75 14.65 14.81 -11.22
C LEU A 75 13.45 14.71 -10.29
N SER A 76 12.63 13.67 -10.42
CA SER A 76 11.35 13.52 -9.71
C SER A 76 10.98 12.05 -9.54
N GLU A 77 10.89 11.59 -8.29
CA GLU A 77 10.40 10.24 -7.99
C GLU A 77 8.90 10.06 -8.23
N ASP A 78 8.16 11.18 -8.30
CA ASP A 78 6.73 11.23 -8.61
C ASP A 78 6.40 10.99 -10.09
N THR A 79 7.43 10.74 -10.92
CA THR A 79 7.29 10.37 -12.34
C THR A 79 7.44 8.87 -12.58
N ALA A 80 7.47 8.06 -11.53
CA ALA A 80 7.67 6.63 -11.63
C ALA A 80 6.44 5.91 -12.23
N PHE A 81 6.62 5.15 -13.31
CA PHE A 81 5.57 4.26 -13.85
C PHE A 81 6.17 3.09 -14.63
N SER A 82 5.33 2.15 -15.06
CA SER A 82 5.75 1.00 -15.87
C SER A 82 5.25 1.10 -17.31
N ILE A 83 6.12 0.72 -18.25
CA ILE A 83 5.77 0.47 -19.66
C ILE A 83 5.76 -1.04 -19.87
N TYR A 84 4.67 -1.55 -20.44
CA TYR A 84 4.48 -2.98 -20.69
C TYR A 84 4.83 -3.30 -22.13
N THR A 85 5.70 -4.29 -22.33
CA THR A 85 6.03 -4.78 -23.67
C THR A 85 5.86 -6.29 -23.76
N ASP A 86 5.53 -6.79 -24.94
CA ASP A 86 5.61 -8.23 -25.20
C ASP A 86 7.06 -8.72 -25.32
N SER A 87 7.23 -10.02 -25.52
CA SER A 87 8.55 -10.66 -25.70
C SER A 87 9.27 -10.27 -27.00
N TYR A 88 8.62 -9.56 -27.91
CA TYR A 88 9.17 -9.12 -29.20
C TYR A 88 9.50 -7.63 -29.23
N GLY A 89 9.31 -6.91 -28.11
CA GLY A 89 9.57 -5.47 -28.02
C GLY A 89 8.43 -4.62 -28.61
N LYS A 90 7.19 -5.12 -28.63
CA LYS A 90 6.01 -4.29 -28.90
C LYS A 90 5.49 -3.71 -27.59
N VAL A 91 5.34 -2.39 -27.53
CA VAL A 91 4.64 -1.73 -26.41
C VAL A 91 3.15 -2.07 -26.45
N LEU A 92 2.64 -2.53 -25.30
CA LEU A 92 1.26 -2.96 -25.11
C LEU A 92 0.41 -1.85 -24.46
N ARG A 93 0.97 -1.22 -23.42
CA ARG A 93 0.39 -0.13 -22.63
C ARG A 93 1.44 0.49 -21.72
N ASP A 94 1.11 1.57 -21.05
CA ASP A 94 1.85 2.10 -19.91
C ASP A 94 0.88 2.46 -18.77
N ASP A 95 1.44 2.78 -17.60
CA ASP A 95 0.67 3.26 -16.44
C ASP A 95 0.79 4.77 -16.22
N TYR A 96 1.33 5.56 -17.16
CA TYR A 96 1.59 7.00 -16.97
C TYR A 96 0.34 7.76 -16.52
N GLU A 97 -0.79 7.50 -17.18
CA GLU A 97 -2.05 8.17 -16.87
C GLU A 97 -2.48 7.89 -15.42
N TYR A 98 -2.40 6.64 -14.99
CA TYR A 98 -2.80 6.24 -13.64
C TYR A 98 -1.79 6.69 -12.57
N GLU A 99 -0.49 6.51 -12.82
CA GLU A 99 0.57 6.74 -11.84
C GLU A 99 0.93 8.22 -11.72
N VAL A 100 1.15 8.89 -12.86
CA VAL A 100 1.74 10.23 -12.90
C VAL A 100 0.68 11.28 -13.18
N ALA A 101 -0.14 11.12 -14.23
CA ALA A 101 -1.13 12.13 -14.60
C ALA A 101 -2.23 12.28 -13.52
N ASN A 102 -2.59 11.18 -12.85
CA ASN A 102 -3.52 11.16 -11.73
C ASN A 102 -2.84 11.25 -10.35
N ASN A 103 -1.56 11.62 -10.27
CA ASN A 103 -0.80 11.82 -9.03
C ASN A 103 -0.76 10.63 -8.06
N PHE A 104 -1.00 9.39 -8.52
CA PHE A 104 -1.02 8.23 -7.64
C PHE A 104 0.36 7.90 -7.06
N THR A 105 1.44 8.12 -7.82
CA THR A 105 2.80 7.97 -7.30
C THR A 105 3.11 9.02 -6.24
N THR A 106 2.75 10.30 -6.47
CA THR A 106 2.85 11.37 -5.47
C THR A 106 2.10 11.01 -4.19
N TYR A 107 0.85 10.56 -4.32
CA TYR A 107 0.04 10.07 -3.21
C TYR A 107 0.77 9.00 -2.40
N ARG A 108 1.27 7.96 -3.07
CA ARG A 108 1.93 6.81 -2.41
C ARG A 108 3.18 7.25 -1.65
N ARG A 109 3.95 8.19 -2.20
CA ARG A 109 5.12 8.77 -1.52
C ARG A 109 4.69 9.52 -0.26
N LEU A 110 3.77 10.48 -0.37
CA LEU A 110 3.30 11.28 0.76
C LEU A 110 2.67 10.41 1.87
N ASP A 111 1.89 9.41 1.47
CA ASP A 111 1.27 8.42 2.36
C ASP A 111 2.33 7.55 3.07
N ALA A 112 3.43 7.20 2.39
CA ALA A 112 4.57 6.52 3.03
C ALA A 112 5.33 7.43 4.01
N GLU A 113 5.60 8.68 3.65
CA GLU A 113 6.22 9.68 4.54
C GLU A 113 5.36 9.89 5.80
N MET A 114 4.05 10.05 5.62
CA MET A 114 3.08 10.25 6.70
C MET A 114 3.00 9.04 7.65
N ARG A 115 3.05 7.81 7.12
CA ARG A 115 3.14 6.58 7.94
C ARG A 115 4.36 6.55 8.84
N GLU A 116 5.53 6.91 8.32
CA GLU A 116 6.77 6.91 9.12
C GLU A 116 6.75 8.00 10.19
N ILE A 117 6.14 9.16 9.89
CA ILE A 117 5.89 10.22 10.88
C ILE A 117 4.96 9.70 11.98
N ALA A 118 3.84 9.06 11.63
CA ALA A 118 2.89 8.53 12.60
C ALA A 118 3.53 7.52 13.55
N LYS A 119 4.26 6.53 13.02
CA LYS A 119 4.97 5.52 13.82
C LYS A 119 5.95 6.15 14.79
N LYS A 120 6.75 7.11 14.32
CA LYS A 120 7.74 7.79 15.16
C LYS A 120 7.08 8.65 16.23
N LEU A 121 6.08 9.44 15.86
CA LEU A 121 5.42 10.39 16.75
C LEU A 121 4.63 9.67 17.85
N ILE A 122 3.75 8.75 17.46
CA ILE A 122 2.87 8.05 18.40
C ILE A 122 3.65 7.00 19.19
N GLY A 123 4.46 6.17 18.50
CA GLY A 123 5.20 5.09 19.14
C GLY A 123 6.30 5.54 20.10
N SER A 124 6.73 6.80 20.06
CA SER A 124 7.68 7.36 21.04
C SER A 124 7.01 8.05 22.24
N ARG A 125 5.71 8.32 22.17
CA ARG A 125 4.98 9.11 23.18
C ARG A 125 3.93 8.32 23.95
N LEU A 126 3.36 7.29 23.34
CA LEU A 126 2.34 6.46 23.96
C LEU A 126 2.89 5.07 24.27
N ASP A 127 2.75 4.66 25.53
CA ASP A 127 3.13 3.34 26.03
C ASP A 127 1.95 2.36 25.91
N TYR A 128 1.53 2.11 24.66
CA TYR A 128 0.57 1.07 24.33
C TYR A 128 1.24 -0.03 23.52
N ASP A 129 0.71 -1.25 23.63
CA ASP A 129 1.20 -2.40 22.88
C ASP A 129 0.62 -2.40 21.45
N PHE A 130 1.15 -1.50 20.61
CA PHE A 130 0.69 -1.31 19.24
C PHE A 130 1.10 -2.48 18.33
N ASP A 131 0.13 -2.96 17.56
CA ASP A 131 0.33 -3.83 16.39
C ASP A 131 0.50 -2.98 15.11
N TYR A 132 -0.18 -1.83 15.05
CA TYR A 132 -0.18 -0.94 13.90
C TYR A 132 -0.42 0.52 14.31
N ILE A 133 0.29 1.43 13.63
CA ILE A 133 0.15 2.89 13.75
C ILE A 133 0.23 3.48 12.35
N SER A 134 -0.74 4.31 11.97
CA SER A 134 -0.73 5.05 10.72
C SER A 134 -1.54 6.33 10.78
N PHE A 135 -1.07 7.35 10.08
CA PHE A 135 -1.91 8.44 9.60
C PHE A 135 -2.11 8.20 8.10
N GLN A 136 -3.36 8.07 7.66
CA GLN A 136 -3.69 7.77 6.25
C GLN A 136 -4.56 8.87 5.68
N PHE A 137 -4.46 9.12 4.37
CA PHE A 137 -5.46 9.95 3.70
C PHE A 137 -6.80 9.22 3.59
N THR A 138 -7.91 9.95 3.72
CA THR A 138 -9.27 9.38 3.73
C THR A 138 -9.65 8.80 2.38
N LYS A 139 -10.24 7.59 2.37
CA LYS A 139 -10.65 6.88 1.14
C LYS A 139 -11.74 7.58 0.34
N GLU A 140 -12.63 8.29 1.03
CA GLU A 140 -13.81 8.93 0.40
C GLU A 140 -13.45 10.21 -0.36
N ASP A 141 -12.29 10.80 -0.07
CA ASP A 141 -11.86 12.11 -0.59
C ASP A 141 -10.51 12.03 -1.32
N HIS A 142 -10.20 10.87 -1.92
CA HIS A 142 -9.05 10.62 -2.81
C HIS A 142 -9.15 11.40 -4.14
N ASP A 143 -9.49 12.68 -4.10
CA ASP A 143 -9.29 13.57 -5.22
C ASP A 143 -7.80 13.89 -5.34
N LEU A 144 -7.06 12.95 -5.93
CA LEU A 144 -5.61 13.04 -6.11
C LEU A 144 -5.21 14.21 -7.01
N MET A 145 -6.17 14.83 -7.71
CA MET A 145 -5.93 16.04 -8.50
C MET A 145 -5.63 17.27 -7.63
N LYS A 146 -5.86 17.19 -6.31
CA LYS A 146 -5.42 18.19 -5.33
C LYS A 146 -3.92 18.11 -5.04
N LEU A 147 -3.26 17.01 -5.41
CA LEU A 147 -1.83 16.83 -5.22
C LEU A 147 -1.06 17.48 -6.37
N GLU A 148 0.16 17.90 -6.05
CA GLU A 148 1.11 18.41 -7.02
C GLU A 148 2.35 17.51 -7.05
N ARG A 149 2.82 17.19 -8.25
CA ARG A 149 4.08 16.45 -8.44
C ARG A 149 5.22 17.15 -7.70
N ASP A 150 6.04 16.37 -7.01
CA ASP A 150 7.18 16.80 -6.20
C ASP A 150 6.83 17.68 -5.00
N MET A 151 5.54 17.74 -4.61
CA MET A 151 5.15 18.51 -3.44
C MET A 151 5.78 17.93 -2.17
N LYS A 152 6.15 18.82 -1.26
CA LYS A 152 6.63 18.44 0.06
C LYS A 152 5.45 18.21 0.99
N LEU A 153 5.56 17.20 1.84
CA LEU A 153 4.57 16.96 2.87
C LEU A 153 4.61 18.08 3.92
N ASP A 154 3.52 18.85 4.03
CA ASP A 154 3.24 19.71 5.18
C ASP A 154 2.22 18.99 6.07
N ILE A 155 2.68 18.50 7.23
CA ILE A 155 1.83 17.75 8.16
C ILE A 155 0.83 18.63 8.90
N SER A 156 1.07 19.94 8.98
CA SER A 156 0.14 20.88 9.62
C SER A 156 -0.96 21.34 8.67
N HIS A 157 -0.73 21.21 7.36
CA HIS A 157 -1.72 21.46 6.30
C HIS A 157 -1.68 20.30 5.29
N PRO A 158 -2.11 19.09 5.70
CA PRO A 158 -2.05 17.94 4.83
C PRO A 158 -2.90 18.18 3.57
N PRO A 159 -2.43 17.74 2.39
CA PRO A 159 -3.09 18.07 1.13
C PRO A 159 -4.42 17.34 0.93
N LEU A 160 -4.66 16.29 1.72
CA LEU A 160 -5.90 15.53 1.78
C LEU A 160 -6.27 15.28 3.25
N PRO A 161 -7.56 15.07 3.57
CA PRO A 161 -7.98 14.79 4.94
C PRO A 161 -7.32 13.52 5.50
N LEU A 162 -6.98 13.54 6.79
CA LEU A 162 -6.26 12.45 7.46
C LEU A 162 -7.14 11.67 8.44
N VAL A 163 -6.91 10.36 8.51
CA VAL A 163 -7.40 9.45 9.54
C VAL A 163 -6.24 9.04 10.43
N ALA A 164 -6.40 9.16 11.74
CA ALA A 164 -5.51 8.54 12.72
C ALA A 164 -5.97 7.09 12.98
N ASP A 165 -5.20 6.11 12.52
CA ASP A 165 -5.54 4.68 12.60
C ASP A 165 -4.52 3.92 13.43
N VAL A 166 -5.00 3.29 14.51
CA VAL A 166 -4.17 2.45 15.38
C VAL A 166 -4.82 1.11 15.68
N VAL A 167 -3.97 0.09 15.76
CA VAL A 167 -4.32 -1.24 16.27
C VAL A 167 -3.41 -1.55 17.44
N LEU A 168 -3.98 -1.97 18.56
CA LEU A 168 -3.22 -2.32 19.77
C LEU A 168 -3.80 -3.55 20.47
N TYR A 169 -2.96 -4.23 21.24
CA TYR A 169 -3.37 -5.31 22.12
C TYR A 169 -3.88 -4.75 23.46
N SER A 170 -4.99 -5.30 23.97
CA SER A 170 -5.53 -4.95 25.27
C SER A 170 -6.23 -6.12 25.96
N GLU A 171 -6.19 -6.12 27.30
CA GLU A 171 -7.07 -6.96 28.12
C GLU A 171 -8.48 -6.35 28.25
N ASP A 172 -8.60 -5.02 28.14
CA ASP A 172 -9.85 -4.28 28.23
C ASP A 172 -10.39 -4.00 26.82
N LEU A 173 -11.40 -4.77 26.43
CA LEU A 173 -12.10 -4.61 25.15
C LEU A 173 -13.40 -3.84 25.39
N SER A 174 -13.28 -2.53 25.59
CA SER A 174 -14.41 -1.64 25.81
C SER A 174 -14.29 -0.33 25.04
N TYR A 175 -15.42 0.32 24.78
CA TYR A 175 -15.42 1.66 24.19
C TYR A 175 -14.82 2.72 25.13
N SER A 176 -14.77 2.45 26.44
CA SER A 176 -14.01 3.28 27.39
C SER A 176 -12.52 3.27 27.05
N LYS A 177 -11.96 2.09 26.76
CA LYS A 177 -10.56 1.96 26.34
C LYS A 177 -10.31 2.56 24.96
N VAL A 178 -11.25 2.39 24.03
CA VAL A 178 -11.20 3.05 22.72
C VAL A 178 -11.14 4.58 22.86
N ALA A 179 -12.03 5.16 23.67
CA ALA A 179 -12.09 6.59 23.92
C ALA A 179 -10.81 7.11 24.61
N GLU A 180 -10.25 6.36 25.57
CA GLU A 180 -8.97 6.67 26.20
C GLU A 180 -7.84 6.80 25.16
N VAL A 181 -7.70 5.79 24.30
CA VAL A 181 -6.67 5.77 23.24
C VAL A 181 -6.91 6.91 22.25
N ALA A 182 -8.14 7.10 21.77
CA ALA A 182 -8.48 8.17 20.84
C ALA A 182 -8.18 9.57 21.43
N LYS A 183 -8.43 9.77 22.73
CA LYS A 183 -8.09 11.02 23.42
C LYS A 183 -6.59 11.23 23.58
N ALA A 184 -5.84 10.16 23.83
CA ALA A 184 -4.38 10.22 23.87
C ALA A 184 -3.80 10.61 22.50
N LEU A 185 -4.34 10.06 21.40
CA LEU A 185 -4.00 10.46 20.04
C LEU A 185 -4.36 11.92 19.78
N GLU A 186 -5.59 12.34 20.10
CA GLU A 186 -6.06 13.72 19.92
C GLU A 186 -5.15 14.73 20.62
N ALA A 187 -4.68 14.43 21.83
CA ALA A 187 -3.79 15.30 22.59
C ALA A 187 -2.45 15.53 21.85
N ILE A 188 -1.83 14.46 21.34
CA ILE A 188 -0.57 14.55 20.59
C ILE A 188 -0.77 15.29 19.27
N LEU A 189 -1.85 14.98 18.55
CA LEU A 189 -2.16 15.61 17.26
C LEU A 189 -2.40 17.12 17.43
N LYS A 190 -3.10 17.53 18.50
CA LYS A 190 -3.27 18.94 18.84
C LYS A 190 -1.96 19.64 19.21
N GLU A 191 -1.09 18.97 19.98
CA GLU A 191 0.23 19.49 20.34
C GLU A 191 1.09 19.75 19.10
N GLU A 192 1.10 18.81 18.15
CA GLU A 192 1.88 18.90 16.91
C GLU A 192 1.17 19.70 15.80
N SER A 193 -0.02 20.24 16.07
CA SER A 193 -0.85 20.94 15.08
C SER A 193 -1.11 20.12 13.81
N ILE A 194 -1.34 18.81 13.96
CA ILE A 194 -1.67 17.89 12.86
C ILE A 194 -3.20 17.73 12.82
N PRO A 195 -3.89 18.25 11.79
CA PRO A 195 -5.33 18.10 11.69
C PRO A 195 -5.68 16.69 11.19
N VAL A 196 -6.64 16.05 11.85
CA VAL A 196 -7.26 14.80 11.39
C VAL A 196 -8.76 14.99 11.31
N SER A 197 -9.38 14.38 10.31
CA SER A 197 -10.83 14.37 10.13
C SER A 197 -11.49 13.22 10.87
N GLN A 198 -10.78 12.12 11.10
CA GLN A 198 -11.34 10.89 11.68
C GLN A 198 -10.32 10.13 12.55
N TYR A 199 -10.86 9.30 13.45
CA TYR A 199 -10.11 8.36 14.29
C TYR A 199 -10.60 6.93 14.06
N SER A 200 -9.64 6.01 13.93
CA SER A 200 -9.85 4.58 13.87
C SER A 200 -9.01 3.90 14.96
N VAL A 201 -9.66 3.12 15.81
CA VAL A 201 -9.00 2.40 16.91
C VAL A 201 -9.51 0.98 16.92
N ARG A 202 -8.60 0.02 16.84
CA ARG A 202 -8.90 -1.41 17.00
C ARG A 202 -8.17 -1.97 18.20
N LEU A 203 -8.94 -2.57 19.10
CA LEU A 203 -8.44 -3.32 20.24
C LEU A 203 -8.45 -4.81 19.90
N LEU A 204 -7.26 -5.40 19.83
CA LEU A 204 -7.08 -6.84 19.73
C LEU A 204 -7.01 -7.44 21.15
N PRO A 205 -7.65 -8.58 21.41
CA PRO A 205 -7.46 -9.28 22.69
C PRO A 205 -5.97 -9.59 22.90
N LEU A 206 -5.41 -9.29 24.08
CA LEU A 206 -4.00 -9.59 24.38
C LEU A 206 -3.67 -11.09 24.20
N ALA A 207 -4.63 -11.97 24.47
CA ALA A 207 -4.51 -13.41 24.23
C ALA A 207 -4.29 -13.80 22.76
N ASN A 208 -4.61 -12.90 21.82
CA ASN A 208 -4.39 -13.10 20.38
C ASN A 208 -2.98 -12.68 19.94
N LYS A 209 -2.16 -12.11 20.83
CA LYS A 209 -0.82 -11.63 20.46
C LYS A 209 0.03 -12.80 19.95
N PRO A 210 0.57 -12.72 18.72
CA PRO A 210 1.41 -13.78 18.19
C PRO A 210 2.68 -13.96 19.03
N ALA A 211 3.13 -15.21 19.16
CA ALA A 211 4.37 -15.52 19.88
C ALA A 211 5.63 -15.07 19.13
N LYS A 212 5.50 -14.73 17.84
CA LYS A 212 6.57 -14.22 16.98
C LYS A 212 6.05 -13.06 16.15
N GLU A 213 6.87 -12.04 15.95
CA GLU A 213 6.53 -10.83 15.19
C GLU A 213 6.23 -11.09 13.70
N ASP A 214 6.68 -12.20 13.13
CA ASP A 214 6.45 -12.55 11.72
C ASP A 214 5.08 -13.20 11.44
N GLN A 215 4.26 -13.38 12.47
CA GLN A 215 2.94 -13.98 12.37
C GLN A 215 1.84 -12.91 12.36
N ALA A 216 0.89 -13.05 11.46
CA ALA A 216 -0.27 -12.16 11.41
C ALA A 216 -1.15 -12.34 12.66
N ALA A 217 -1.53 -11.23 13.29
CA ALA A 217 -2.42 -11.20 14.43
C ALA A 217 -3.87 -11.55 14.03
N PRO A 218 -4.52 -12.52 14.68
CA PRO A 218 -5.92 -12.80 14.41
C PRO A 218 -6.82 -11.69 14.97
N TRP A 219 -7.69 -11.15 14.14
CA TRP A 219 -8.66 -10.10 14.52
C TRP A 219 -9.93 -10.64 15.18
N VAL A 220 -9.94 -11.92 15.53
CA VAL A 220 -11.07 -12.62 16.15
C VAL A 220 -11.37 -11.96 17.50
N ASN A 221 -12.65 -11.63 17.74
CA ASN A 221 -13.11 -10.94 18.94
C ASN A 221 -12.46 -9.57 19.19
N SER A 222 -11.97 -8.90 18.14
CA SER A 222 -11.53 -7.52 18.25
C SER A 222 -12.71 -6.57 18.41
N LEU A 223 -12.49 -5.47 19.14
CA LEU A 223 -13.40 -4.33 19.17
C LEU A 223 -12.83 -3.25 18.26
N SER A 224 -13.63 -2.70 17.36
CA SER A 224 -13.20 -1.62 16.47
C SER A 224 -14.12 -0.43 16.54
N LEU A 225 -13.52 0.74 16.43
CA LEU A 225 -14.17 1.97 16.01
C LEU A 225 -13.51 2.39 14.70
N SER A 226 -14.27 2.51 13.62
CA SER A 226 -13.70 2.85 12.31
C SER A 226 -14.26 4.17 11.79
N ASP A 227 -13.37 5.07 11.38
CA ASP A 227 -13.70 6.33 10.71
C ASP A 227 -14.57 7.28 11.57
N PHE A 228 -14.37 7.28 12.89
CA PHE A 228 -15.12 8.13 13.82
C PHE A 228 -14.78 9.62 13.61
N PRO A 229 -15.76 10.49 13.31
CA PRO A 229 -15.48 11.89 12.98
C PRO A 229 -14.86 12.67 14.15
N ALA A 230 -13.80 13.43 13.85
CA ALA A 230 -13.08 14.23 14.83
C ALA A 230 -13.95 15.30 15.51
N GLU A 231 -15.01 15.78 14.84
CA GLU A 231 -15.96 16.76 15.40
C GLU A 231 -16.73 16.23 16.61
N HIS A 232 -16.94 14.91 16.70
CA HIS A 232 -17.64 14.26 17.82
C HIS A 232 -16.72 13.96 19.00
N MET A 233 -15.41 14.20 18.90
CA MET A 233 -14.47 13.93 19.99
C MET A 233 -14.74 14.74 21.25
N ALA A 234 -15.42 15.89 21.15
CA ALA A 234 -15.76 16.75 22.29
C ALA A 234 -17.05 16.34 23.02
N GLU A 235 -17.76 15.32 22.56
CA GLU A 235 -19.04 14.93 23.15
C GLU A 235 -18.91 14.36 24.56
N ASP A 236 -19.90 14.70 25.39
CA ASP A 236 -20.09 14.08 26.70
C ASP A 236 -20.41 12.58 26.52
N ASN A 237 -19.92 11.74 27.43
CA ASN A 237 -20.11 10.29 27.34
C ASN A 237 -19.58 9.68 26.02
N LEU A 238 -18.41 10.16 25.58
CA LEU A 238 -17.74 9.71 24.36
C LEU A 238 -17.72 8.18 24.13
N PRO A 239 -17.51 7.31 25.16
CA PRO A 239 -17.58 5.86 24.95
C PRO A 239 -18.93 5.39 24.36
N GLN A 240 -20.04 5.91 24.86
CA GLN A 240 -21.37 5.54 24.39
C GLN A 240 -21.66 6.09 22.98
N VAL A 241 -21.15 7.30 22.70
CA VAL A 241 -21.25 7.91 21.37
C VAL A 241 -20.51 7.07 20.33
N MET A 242 -19.28 6.64 20.65
CA MET A 242 -18.47 5.76 19.81
C MET A 242 -19.12 4.39 19.59
N GLU A 243 -19.70 3.81 20.65
CA GLU A 243 -20.42 2.54 20.56
C GLU A 243 -21.61 2.61 19.60
N GLN A 244 -22.45 3.65 19.77
CA GLN A 244 -23.62 3.85 18.93
C GLN A 244 -23.22 4.11 17.47
N PHE A 245 -22.21 4.96 17.25
CA PHE A 245 -21.70 5.25 15.91
C PHE A 245 -21.24 3.99 15.17
N GLU A 246 -20.43 3.15 15.82
CA GLU A 246 -19.95 1.91 15.18
C GLU A 246 -21.11 0.92 14.93
N ALA A 247 -22.06 0.82 15.86
CA ALA A 247 -23.24 -0.04 15.68
C ALA A 247 -24.06 0.37 14.46
N ASP A 248 -24.28 1.67 14.26
CA ASP A 248 -25.00 2.21 13.11
C ASP A 248 -24.23 1.96 11.80
N ARG A 249 -22.91 2.22 11.80
CA ARG A 249 -22.02 1.97 10.66
C ARG A 249 -22.05 0.49 10.23
N VAL A 250 -21.96 -0.43 11.18
CA VAL A 250 -22.02 -1.87 10.92
C VAL A 250 -23.40 -2.28 10.38
N ALA A 251 -24.49 -1.70 10.89
CA ALA A 251 -25.83 -1.96 10.38
C ALA A 251 -25.97 -1.49 8.91
N GLU A 252 -25.41 -0.33 8.55
CA GLU A 252 -25.41 0.19 7.19
C GLU A 252 -24.63 -0.69 6.22
N LEU A 253 -23.42 -1.14 6.60
CA LEU A 253 -22.61 -2.04 5.77
C LEU A 253 -23.35 -3.37 5.51
N ASN A 254 -23.90 -3.97 6.56
CA ASN A 254 -24.70 -5.20 6.44
C ASN A 254 -25.96 -5.02 5.57
N ALA A 255 -26.51 -3.81 5.48
CA ALA A 255 -27.64 -3.50 4.60
C ALA A 255 -27.20 -3.34 3.14
N LYS A 256 -25.99 -2.83 2.88
CA LYS A 256 -25.42 -2.72 1.53
C LYS A 256 -25.08 -4.09 0.95
N ASP A 257 -24.53 -5.00 1.75
CA ASP A 257 -24.14 -6.36 1.31
C ASP A 257 -25.33 -7.28 0.99
N LYS A 258 -26.55 -6.90 1.36
CA LYS A 258 -27.79 -7.64 1.08
C LYS A 258 -28.48 -7.21 -0.23
N LYS A 259 -27.94 -6.22 -0.94
CA LYS A 259 -28.47 -5.73 -2.23
C LYS A 259 -27.62 -6.23 -3.39
#